data_AF-A0A9D1DGV9-F1
#
_entry.id   AF-A0A9D1DGV9-F1
#
_cell.length_a   1.000
_cell.length_b   1.000
_cell.length_c   1.000
_cell.angle_alpha   90.00
_cell.angle_beta   90.00
_cell.angle_gamma   90.00
#
_symmetry.space_group_name_H-M   'P 1'
#
loop_
_entity.id
_entity.type
_entity.pdbx_description
1 polymer ?
#
loop_
_entity_poly.entity_id
_entity_poly.type
_entity_poly.pdbx_seq_one_letter_code
_entity_poly.pdbx_strand_id
1 'polypeptide(L)'
;MSENNVSVWERYLQYFSELCAGTRAMPEGLSSQAEDPMAKVVELQTQVLEMGIPAFVRACAAMDGETIPQAELDSFDLQATLQALETGAATEPVKTEIRNIYEVFLDSICLEESLLAYLIDLLRREDHEGFKKLSQVAARTHLDMADFRVWLGHKELLGDEEEQLCVRVMDHCLERLMAEGQGEVAAALLSGDEKTFVAFRAEAPELKHLPVATYQWFCKNYLDRYYPVRFMIRANGVTL
;
A
#
# COMPACT_ATOMS: atom_id res chain seq x y z
N MET A 1 -21.40 11.84 13.98
CA MET A 1 -22.33 11.25 13.00
C MET A 1 -23.57 10.82 13.77
N SER A 2 -24.79 11.13 13.30
CA SER A 2 -25.98 10.47 13.88
C SER A 2 -25.97 9.00 13.43
N GLU A 3 -26.17 8.06 14.36
CA GLU A 3 -26.23 6.61 14.07
C GLU A 3 -27.22 6.30 12.93
N ASN A 4 -28.26 7.10 12.81
CA ASN A 4 -29.30 7.00 11.78
C ASN A 4 -28.76 7.20 10.35
N ASN A 5 -27.80 8.10 10.13
CA ASN A 5 -27.25 8.38 8.78
C ASN A 5 -26.47 7.18 8.23
N VAL A 6 -25.70 6.52 9.09
CA VAL A 6 -24.92 5.32 8.72
C VAL A 6 -25.84 4.15 8.42
N SER A 7 -26.86 3.97 9.26
CA SER A 7 -27.82 2.87 9.15
C SER A 7 -28.67 2.91 7.86
N VAL A 8 -29.02 4.11 7.37
CA VAL A 8 -29.74 4.27 6.10
C VAL A 8 -28.81 4.01 4.90
N TRP A 9 -27.56 4.47 4.97
CA TRP A 9 -26.56 4.27 3.90
C TRP A 9 -26.16 2.81 3.72
N GLU A 10 -25.93 2.07 4.81
CA GLU A 10 -25.61 0.64 4.77
C GLU A 10 -26.74 -0.18 4.13
N ARG A 11 -28.00 0.10 4.52
CA ARG A 11 -29.18 -0.53 3.91
C ARG A 11 -29.31 -0.19 2.43
N TYR A 12 -29.03 1.05 2.04
CA TYR A 12 -29.00 1.45 0.62
C TYR A 12 -28.01 0.59 -0.17
N LEU A 13 -26.77 0.47 0.27
CA LEU A 13 -25.74 -0.31 -0.41
C LEU A 13 -26.13 -1.79 -0.51
N GLN A 14 -26.68 -2.36 0.56
CA GLN A 14 -27.16 -3.73 0.57
C GLN A 14 -28.28 -3.93 -0.47
N TYR A 15 -29.37 -3.15 -0.40
CA TYR A 15 -30.50 -3.29 -1.31
C TYR A 15 -30.12 -3.03 -2.78
N PHE A 16 -29.24 -2.05 -3.02
CA PHE A 16 -28.74 -1.76 -4.36
C PHE A 16 -27.91 -2.92 -4.92
N SER A 17 -27.06 -3.54 -4.09
CA SER A 17 -26.27 -4.71 -4.48
C SER A 17 -27.13 -5.94 -4.80
N GLU A 18 -28.17 -6.21 -3.98
CA GLU A 18 -29.12 -7.31 -4.20
C GLU A 18 -29.93 -7.11 -5.49
N LEU A 19 -30.32 -5.87 -5.78
CA LEU A 19 -31.04 -5.51 -7.00
C LEU A 19 -30.16 -5.69 -8.24
N CYS A 20 -28.89 -5.32 -8.17
CA CYS A 20 -27.91 -5.56 -9.23
C CYS A 20 -27.60 -7.05 -9.42
N ALA A 21 -27.53 -7.82 -8.33
CA ALA A 21 -27.38 -9.27 -8.34
C ALA A 21 -28.63 -10.01 -8.84
N GLY A 22 -29.76 -9.33 -8.97
CA GLY A 22 -31.04 -9.91 -9.39
C GLY A 22 -31.70 -10.81 -8.34
N THR A 23 -31.24 -10.74 -7.08
CA THR A 23 -31.79 -11.51 -5.96
C THR A 23 -33.02 -10.85 -5.34
N ARG A 24 -33.25 -9.57 -5.64
CA ARG A 24 -34.38 -8.77 -5.15
C ARG A 24 -35.27 -8.32 -6.29
N ALA A 25 -36.58 -8.26 -6.02
CA ALA A 25 -37.54 -7.68 -6.95
C ALA A 25 -37.34 -6.17 -7.07
N MET A 26 -37.63 -5.63 -8.26
CA MET A 26 -37.47 -4.22 -8.56
C MET A 26 -38.52 -3.39 -7.79
N PRO A 27 -38.10 -2.41 -6.97
CA PRO A 27 -39.01 -1.59 -6.17
C PRO A 27 -39.80 -0.60 -7.04
N GLU A 28 -40.92 -0.13 -6.51
CA GLU A 28 -41.79 0.82 -7.22
C GLU A 28 -41.02 2.10 -7.61
N GLY A 29 -41.04 2.44 -8.90
CA GLY A 29 -40.36 3.61 -9.45
C GLY A 29 -39.02 3.34 -10.14
N LEU A 30 -38.48 2.11 -10.05
CA LEU A 30 -37.30 1.72 -10.81
C LEU A 30 -37.66 0.81 -11.99
N SER A 31 -37.01 1.04 -13.13
CA SER A 31 -37.06 0.14 -14.29
C SER A 31 -35.72 0.16 -14.99
N SER A 32 -35.14 -1.01 -15.29
CA SER A 32 -33.96 -1.08 -16.16
C SER A 32 -34.28 -1.78 -17.47
N GLN A 33 -33.86 -1.18 -18.59
CA GLN A 33 -33.95 -1.78 -19.93
C GLN A 33 -32.60 -2.25 -20.46
N ALA A 34 -31.51 -2.04 -19.71
CA ALA A 34 -30.18 -2.45 -20.09
C ALA A 34 -29.99 -3.98 -19.97
N GLU A 35 -29.52 -4.60 -21.05
CA GLU A 35 -29.08 -6.00 -21.09
C GLU A 35 -27.67 -6.18 -20.48
N ASP A 36 -26.84 -5.13 -20.55
CA ASP A 36 -25.48 -5.14 -20.00
C ASP A 36 -25.48 -4.89 -18.48
N PRO A 37 -24.78 -5.72 -17.67
CA PRO A 37 -24.75 -5.60 -16.21
C PRO A 37 -24.23 -4.25 -15.71
N MET A 38 -23.23 -3.66 -16.37
CA MET A 38 -22.64 -2.39 -15.96
C MET A 38 -23.56 -1.23 -16.35
N ALA A 39 -24.15 -1.27 -17.55
CA ALA A 39 -25.11 -0.27 -17.98
C ALA A 39 -26.36 -0.25 -17.08
N LYS A 40 -26.82 -1.43 -16.66
CA LYS A 40 -27.93 -1.60 -15.71
C LYS A 40 -27.63 -0.95 -14.36
N VAL A 41 -26.43 -1.14 -13.82
CA VAL A 41 -26.01 -0.51 -12.55
C VAL A 41 -26.08 1.02 -12.66
N VAL A 42 -25.53 1.59 -13.73
CA VAL A 42 -25.50 3.06 -13.92
C VAL A 42 -26.92 3.63 -14.10
N GLU A 43 -27.77 2.95 -14.86
CA GLU A 43 -29.16 3.34 -15.09
C GLU A 43 -29.96 3.37 -13.77
N LEU A 44 -29.81 2.32 -12.97
CA LEU A 44 -30.47 2.20 -11.66
C LEU A 44 -29.92 3.20 -10.66
N GLN A 45 -28.61 3.42 -10.63
CA GLN A 45 -27.99 4.41 -9.76
C GLN A 45 -28.51 5.82 -10.06
N THR A 46 -28.65 6.15 -11.35
CA THR A 46 -29.19 7.44 -11.79
C THR A 46 -30.64 7.63 -11.32
N GLN A 47 -31.49 6.62 -11.53
CA GLN A 47 -32.89 6.67 -11.08
C GLN A 47 -33.03 6.74 -9.56
N VAL A 48 -32.16 6.05 -8.80
CA VAL A 48 -32.16 6.13 -7.34
C VAL A 48 -31.70 7.51 -6.86
N LEU A 49 -30.74 8.13 -7.53
CA LEU A 49 -30.33 9.50 -7.22
C LEU A 49 -31.44 10.52 -7.53
N GLU A 50 -32.20 10.34 -8.61
CA GLU A 50 -33.34 11.19 -8.97
C GLU A 50 -34.52 11.07 -7.98
N MET A 51 -34.83 9.83 -7.56
CA MET A 51 -35.88 9.57 -6.58
C MET A 51 -35.45 9.88 -5.14
N GLY A 52 -34.16 9.81 -4.86
CA GLY A 52 -33.55 9.98 -3.55
C GLY A 52 -33.32 8.65 -2.83
N ILE A 53 -32.13 8.51 -2.22
CA ILE A 53 -31.71 7.32 -1.46
C ILE A 53 -32.70 6.94 -0.35
N PRO A 54 -33.23 7.88 0.47
CA PRO A 54 -34.21 7.53 1.50
C PRO A 54 -35.52 6.96 0.95
N ALA A 55 -35.98 7.46 -0.20
CA ALA A 55 -37.18 6.97 -0.84
C ALA A 55 -36.99 5.55 -1.38
N PHE A 56 -35.81 5.25 -1.96
CA PHE A 56 -35.44 3.91 -2.39
C PHE A 56 -35.34 2.92 -1.23
N VAL A 57 -34.62 3.28 -0.16
CA VAL A 57 -34.45 2.42 1.02
C VAL A 57 -35.80 2.09 1.64
N ARG A 58 -36.72 3.05 1.70
CA ARG A 58 -38.10 2.84 2.17
C ARG A 58 -38.89 1.90 1.26
N ALA A 59 -38.82 2.07 -0.05
CA ALA A 59 -39.52 1.20 -1.01
C ALA A 59 -39.01 -0.24 -0.89
N CYS A 60 -37.69 -0.42 -0.77
CA CYS A 60 -37.08 -1.71 -0.52
C CYS A 60 -37.50 -2.31 0.83
N ALA A 61 -37.38 -1.56 1.93
CA ALA A 61 -37.75 -2.04 3.27
C ALA A 61 -39.23 -2.46 3.35
N ALA A 62 -40.14 -1.70 2.72
CA ALA A 62 -41.55 -2.04 2.66
C ALA A 62 -41.82 -3.39 1.96
N MET A 63 -41.02 -3.75 0.95
CA MET A 63 -41.11 -5.07 0.30
C MET A 63 -40.65 -6.21 1.20
N ASP A 64 -39.70 -5.95 2.10
CA ASP A 64 -39.25 -6.91 3.12
C ASP A 64 -40.18 -6.98 4.34
N GLY A 65 -41.24 -6.16 4.36
CA GLY A 65 -42.14 -6.01 5.51
C GLY A 65 -41.55 -5.21 6.67
N GLU A 66 -40.43 -4.52 6.44
CA GLU A 66 -39.76 -3.66 7.41
C GLU A 66 -40.26 -2.21 7.25
N THR A 67 -40.64 -1.58 8.37
CA THR A 67 -41.07 -0.17 8.37
C THR A 67 -39.99 0.68 9.01
N ILE A 68 -39.24 1.41 8.18
CA ILE A 68 -38.21 2.34 8.65
C ILE A 68 -38.90 3.62 9.14
N PRO A 69 -38.59 4.13 10.35
CA PRO A 69 -39.17 5.36 10.85
C PRO A 69 -38.88 6.55 9.91
N GLN A 70 -39.92 7.30 9.55
CA GLN A 70 -39.81 8.45 8.65
C GLN A 70 -38.81 9.50 9.17
N ALA A 71 -38.69 9.65 10.51
CA ALA A 71 -37.72 10.54 11.14
C ALA A 71 -36.25 10.17 10.86
N GLU A 72 -35.95 8.87 10.64
CA GLU A 72 -34.60 8.42 10.26
C GLU A 72 -34.30 8.79 8.81
N LEU A 73 -35.27 8.59 7.92
CA LEU A 73 -35.18 8.91 6.49
C LEU A 73 -35.10 10.42 6.24
N ASP A 74 -35.86 11.22 6.98
CA ASP A 74 -35.87 12.69 6.86
C ASP A 74 -34.58 13.31 7.42
N SER A 75 -33.92 12.64 8.37
CA SER A 75 -32.64 13.06 8.93
C SER A 75 -31.43 12.68 8.06
N PHE A 76 -31.67 11.95 6.96
CA PHE A 76 -30.61 11.47 6.08
C PHE A 76 -30.04 12.62 5.23
N ASP A 77 -28.74 12.83 5.32
CA ASP A 77 -28.02 13.79 4.49
C ASP A 77 -26.91 13.06 3.73
N LEU A 78 -27.07 12.97 2.41
CA LEU A 78 -26.10 12.34 1.52
C LEU A 78 -24.74 13.04 1.59
N GLN A 79 -24.71 14.38 1.65
CA GLN A 79 -23.46 15.12 1.67
C GLN A 79 -22.74 14.95 3.00
N ALA A 80 -23.45 15.05 4.13
CA ALA A 80 -22.87 14.77 5.44
C ALA A 80 -22.42 13.30 5.57
N THR A 81 -23.15 12.36 4.95
CA THR A 81 -22.78 10.93 4.93
C THR A 81 -21.53 10.70 4.08
N LEU A 82 -21.45 11.26 2.87
CA LEU A 82 -20.25 11.18 2.02
C LEU A 82 -19.06 11.84 2.71
N GLN A 83 -19.24 13.01 3.30
CA GLN A 83 -18.20 13.71 4.05
C GLN A 83 -17.80 12.95 5.31
N ALA A 84 -18.74 12.27 5.97
CA ALA A 84 -18.45 11.40 7.12
C ALA A 84 -17.84 10.06 6.71
N LEU A 85 -18.07 9.57 5.50
CA LEU A 85 -17.31 8.47 4.91
C LEU A 85 -15.91 8.95 4.55
N GLU A 86 -15.74 10.16 4.03
CA GLU A 86 -14.43 10.75 3.75
C GLU A 86 -13.62 11.09 5.03
N THR A 87 -14.29 11.47 6.13
CA THR A 87 -13.65 11.85 7.40
C THR A 87 -13.65 10.76 8.46
N GLY A 88 -14.58 9.81 8.39
CA GLY A 88 -14.70 8.63 9.24
C GLY A 88 -14.06 7.37 8.66
N ALA A 89 -13.71 7.38 7.37
CA ALA A 89 -12.75 6.46 6.78
C ALA A 89 -11.32 6.99 6.97
N ALA A 90 -10.89 7.05 8.23
CA ALA A 90 -9.59 6.45 8.54
C ALA A 90 -9.76 4.92 8.62
N THR A 91 -10.44 4.30 7.66
CA THR A 91 -9.78 3.17 7.05
C THR A 91 -8.50 3.80 6.52
N GLU A 92 -7.37 3.46 7.14
CA GLU A 92 -6.14 3.33 6.36
C GLU A 92 -6.58 2.89 4.99
N PRO A 93 -6.22 3.60 3.90
CA PRO A 93 -6.57 3.13 2.56
C PRO A 93 -6.33 1.64 2.63
N VAL A 94 -7.35 0.83 2.33
CA VAL A 94 -7.06 -0.56 2.03
C VAL A 94 -6.19 -0.40 0.80
N LYS A 95 -4.90 -0.27 1.09
CA LYS A 95 -3.80 -0.49 0.24
C LYS A 95 -4.02 -1.97 -0.02
N THR A 96 -4.89 -2.25 -0.98
CA THR A 96 -4.43 -2.96 -2.15
C THR A 96 -3.28 -2.14 -2.75
N GLU A 97 -2.20 -1.92 -1.96
CA GLU A 97 -0.86 -2.04 -2.45
C GLU A 97 -0.94 -3.42 -3.07
N ILE A 98 -1.13 -3.44 -4.38
CA ILE A 98 -0.57 -4.48 -5.21
C ILE A 98 0.92 -4.42 -4.82
N ARG A 99 1.29 -5.16 -3.76
CA ARG A 99 2.62 -5.14 -3.18
C ARG A 99 3.55 -5.40 -4.35
N ASN A 100 4.55 -4.55 -4.50
CA ASN A 100 5.35 -4.60 -5.71
C ASN A 100 5.96 -6.00 -5.84
N ILE A 101 5.87 -6.60 -7.02
CA ILE A 101 6.33 -7.98 -7.23
C ILE A 101 7.82 -8.17 -6.87
N TYR A 102 8.62 -7.10 -6.96
CA TYR A 102 10.00 -7.08 -6.53
C TYR A 102 10.15 -7.08 -4.99
N GLU A 103 9.20 -6.51 -4.24
CA GLU A 103 9.18 -6.59 -2.78
C GLU A 103 8.83 -8.00 -2.33
N VAL A 104 7.85 -8.65 -2.97
CA VAL A 104 7.53 -10.07 -2.72
C VAL A 104 8.72 -10.98 -3.02
N PHE A 105 9.45 -10.67 -4.09
CA PHE A 105 10.70 -11.36 -4.42
C PHE A 105 11.76 -11.15 -3.34
N LEU A 106 12.03 -9.91 -2.93
CA LEU A 106 13.03 -9.62 -1.91
C LEU A 106 12.65 -10.16 -0.53
N ASP A 107 11.37 -10.12 -0.15
CA ASP A 107 10.85 -10.76 1.06
C ASP A 107 11.30 -12.21 1.13
N SER A 108 11.14 -12.95 0.03
CA SER A 108 11.50 -14.36 -0.08
C SER A 108 13.02 -14.59 -0.09
N ILE A 109 13.77 -13.73 -0.77
CA ILE A 109 15.24 -13.80 -0.81
C ILE A 109 15.86 -13.47 0.55
N CYS A 110 15.30 -12.51 1.28
CA CYS A 110 15.77 -12.09 2.60
C CYS A 110 15.46 -13.11 3.71
N LEU A 111 14.68 -14.16 3.44
CA LEU A 111 14.47 -15.25 4.39
C LEU A 111 15.75 -16.05 4.66
N GLU A 112 16.64 -16.16 3.67
CA GLU A 112 17.88 -16.92 3.78
C GLU A 112 19.07 -16.11 3.27
N GLU A 113 20.11 -15.96 4.10
CA GLU A 113 21.34 -15.24 3.75
C GLU A 113 22.03 -15.81 2.49
N SER A 114 21.93 -17.13 2.30
CA SER A 114 22.43 -17.84 1.12
C SER A 114 21.75 -17.40 -0.18
N LEU A 115 20.44 -17.13 -0.14
CA LEU A 115 19.68 -16.67 -1.30
C LEU A 115 20.04 -15.24 -1.68
N LEU A 116 20.25 -14.38 -0.68
CA LEU A 116 20.73 -13.02 -0.91
C LEU A 116 22.13 -13.02 -1.53
N ALA A 117 23.05 -13.84 -0.99
CA ALA A 117 24.38 -14.00 -1.56
C ALA A 117 24.32 -14.54 -3.01
N TYR A 118 23.42 -15.49 -3.28
CA TYR A 118 23.19 -16.02 -4.61
C TYR A 118 22.62 -14.97 -5.58
N LEU A 119 21.65 -14.16 -5.14
CA LEU A 119 21.13 -13.03 -5.91
C LEU A 119 22.26 -12.05 -6.29
N ILE A 120 23.12 -11.70 -5.33
CA ILE A 120 24.26 -10.81 -5.59
C ILE A 120 25.22 -11.42 -6.64
N ASP A 121 25.51 -12.72 -6.56
CA ASP A 121 26.37 -13.41 -7.54
C ASP A 121 25.75 -13.42 -8.94
N LEU A 122 24.44 -13.71 -9.06
CA LEU A 122 23.70 -13.65 -10.32
C LEU A 122 23.76 -12.26 -10.95
N LEU A 123 23.52 -11.22 -10.15
CA LEU A 123 23.60 -9.83 -10.62
C LEU A 123 25.02 -9.49 -11.08
N ARG A 124 26.05 -9.90 -10.33
CA ARG A 124 27.45 -9.62 -10.67
C ARG A 124 27.90 -10.28 -11.97
N ARG A 125 27.40 -11.48 -12.26
CA ARG A 125 27.70 -12.24 -13.49
C ARG A 125 26.82 -11.86 -14.67
N GLU A 126 25.83 -10.98 -14.47
CA GLU A 126 24.79 -10.67 -15.45
C GLU A 126 24.05 -11.92 -15.94
N ASP A 127 23.83 -12.90 -15.04
CA ASP A 127 23.11 -14.14 -15.37
C ASP A 127 21.60 -13.93 -15.33
N HIS A 128 21.07 -13.43 -16.46
CA HIS A 128 19.63 -13.18 -16.64
C HIS A 128 18.79 -14.47 -16.55
N GLU A 129 19.32 -15.62 -16.96
CA GLU A 129 18.57 -16.88 -16.94
C GLU A 129 18.49 -17.44 -15.52
N GLY A 130 19.60 -17.40 -14.79
CA GLY A 130 19.65 -17.74 -13.36
C GLY A 130 18.74 -16.84 -12.53
N PHE A 131 18.72 -15.53 -12.81
CA PHE A 131 17.79 -14.60 -12.16
C PHE A 131 16.32 -14.94 -12.42
N LYS A 132 15.95 -15.24 -13.68
CA LYS A 132 14.58 -15.66 -14.03
C LYS A 132 14.14 -16.95 -13.36
N LYS A 133 15.07 -17.89 -13.15
CA LYS A 133 14.81 -19.13 -12.41
C LYS A 133 14.63 -18.85 -10.92
N LEU A 134 15.51 -18.03 -10.34
CA LEU A 134 15.42 -17.62 -8.94
C LEU A 134 14.10 -16.88 -8.66
N SER A 135 13.70 -15.94 -9.53
CA SER A 135 12.44 -15.22 -9.39
C SER A 135 11.23 -16.14 -9.49
N GLN A 136 11.28 -17.17 -10.36
CA GLN A 136 10.20 -18.13 -10.50
C GLN A 136 10.04 -18.99 -9.23
N VAL A 137 11.14 -19.37 -8.59
CA VAL A 137 11.09 -20.15 -7.35
C VAL A 137 10.66 -19.28 -6.17
N ALA A 138 11.22 -18.07 -6.06
CA ALA A 138 10.99 -17.18 -4.91
C ALA A 138 9.64 -16.45 -4.97
N ALA A 139 9.25 -15.93 -6.14
CA ALA A 139 8.06 -15.08 -6.31
C ALA A 139 6.99 -15.68 -7.25
N ARG A 140 7.19 -16.91 -7.75
CA ARG A 140 6.29 -17.59 -8.72
C ARG A 140 6.04 -16.77 -10.00
N THR A 141 7.02 -15.95 -10.37
CA THR A 141 6.96 -15.08 -11.55
C THR A 141 8.32 -14.97 -12.23
N HIS A 142 8.32 -14.67 -13.52
CA HIS A 142 9.54 -14.36 -14.26
C HIS A 142 9.78 -12.86 -14.21
N LEU A 143 10.79 -12.46 -13.45
CA LEU A 143 11.22 -11.08 -13.34
C LEU A 143 12.35 -10.79 -14.32
N ASP A 144 12.36 -9.58 -14.85
CA ASP A 144 13.50 -9.08 -15.61
C ASP A 144 14.55 -8.47 -14.67
N MET A 145 15.82 -8.78 -14.92
CA MET A 145 16.94 -8.31 -14.11
C MET A 145 17.16 -6.80 -14.27
N ALA A 146 17.04 -6.26 -15.48
CA ALA A 146 17.27 -4.84 -15.73
C ALA A 146 16.19 -4.00 -15.05
N ASP A 147 14.92 -4.41 -15.17
CA ASP A 147 13.81 -3.74 -14.49
C ASP A 147 13.95 -3.82 -12.97
N PHE A 148 14.38 -4.97 -12.43
CA PHE A 148 14.67 -5.11 -11.01
C PHE A 148 15.77 -4.13 -10.53
N ARG A 149 16.85 -3.98 -11.30
CA ARG A 149 17.94 -3.05 -10.97
C ARG A 149 17.44 -1.60 -10.93
N VAL A 150 16.73 -1.18 -11.98
CA VAL A 150 16.15 0.17 -12.08
C VAL A 150 15.18 0.42 -10.93
N TRP A 151 14.34 -0.56 -10.61
CA TRP A 151 13.39 -0.45 -9.50
C TRP A 151 14.10 -0.29 -8.16
N LEU A 152 15.07 -1.15 -7.84
CA LEU A 152 15.78 -1.08 -6.57
C LEU A 152 16.66 0.17 -6.48
N GLY A 153 17.27 0.57 -7.59
CA GLY A 153 18.10 1.77 -7.70
C GLY A 153 17.33 3.07 -7.44
N HIS A 154 16.04 3.12 -7.80
CA HIS A 154 15.17 4.28 -7.63
C HIS A 154 14.06 4.09 -6.58
N LYS A 155 14.17 3.08 -5.72
CA LYS A 155 13.10 2.72 -4.78
C LYS A 155 12.69 3.90 -3.89
N GLU A 156 13.62 4.79 -3.55
CA GLU A 156 13.34 5.98 -2.74
C GLU A 156 12.34 6.93 -3.39
N LEU A 157 12.23 6.95 -4.73
CA LEU A 157 11.25 7.78 -5.43
C LEU A 157 9.79 7.35 -5.17
N LEU A 158 9.58 6.14 -4.65
CA LEU A 158 8.27 5.65 -4.23
C LEU A 158 7.91 6.12 -2.82
N GLY A 159 8.89 6.64 -2.06
CA GLY A 159 8.73 7.21 -0.73
C GLY A 159 8.40 8.71 -0.76
N ASP A 160 8.00 9.23 0.39
CA ASP A 160 7.81 10.68 0.57
C ASP A 160 9.14 11.45 0.56
N GLU A 161 9.07 12.78 0.55
CA GLU A 161 10.27 13.63 0.50
C GLU A 161 11.19 13.41 1.72
N GLU A 162 10.63 13.09 2.88
CA GLU A 162 11.39 12.82 4.10
C GLU A 162 12.16 11.50 4.00
N GLU A 163 11.52 10.45 3.49
CA GLU A 163 12.16 9.16 3.20
C GLU A 163 13.28 9.31 2.18
N GLN A 164 13.03 10.03 1.08
CA GLN A 164 14.04 10.27 0.05
C GLN A 164 15.30 10.95 0.59
N LEU A 165 15.12 12.01 1.38
CA LEU A 165 16.23 12.75 1.98
C LEU A 165 17.04 11.84 2.89
N CYS A 166 16.38 11.14 3.79
CA CYS A 166 17.07 10.33 4.77
C CYS A 166 17.72 9.08 4.15
N VAL A 167 17.09 8.45 3.16
CA VAL A 167 17.69 7.34 2.42
C VAL A 167 19.00 7.78 1.75
N ARG A 168 19.01 8.97 1.12
CA ARG A 168 20.23 9.52 0.51
C ARG A 168 21.31 9.81 1.54
N VAL A 169 20.94 10.37 2.70
CA VAL A 169 21.88 10.63 3.79
C VAL A 169 22.45 9.32 4.34
N MET A 170 21.61 8.30 4.56
CA MET A 170 22.05 7.01 5.07
C MET A 170 22.93 6.24 4.06
N ASP A 171 22.57 6.23 2.77
CA ASP A 171 23.41 5.67 1.71
C ASP A 171 24.80 6.34 1.74
N HIS A 172 24.84 7.68 1.79
CA HIS A 172 26.09 8.44 1.85
C HIS A 172 26.92 8.12 3.11
N CYS A 173 26.27 8.02 4.27
CA CYS A 173 26.91 7.63 5.52
C CYS A 173 27.54 6.23 5.42
N LEU A 174 26.81 5.25 4.88
CA LEU A 174 27.30 3.88 4.76
C LEU A 174 28.41 3.76 3.70
N GLU A 175 28.30 4.49 2.58
CA GLU A 175 29.38 4.58 1.58
C GLU A 175 30.65 5.19 2.18
N ARG A 176 30.53 6.25 2.99
CA ARG A 176 31.65 6.85 3.73
C ARG A 176 32.28 5.85 4.68
N LEU A 177 31.49 5.12 5.47
CA LEU A 177 31.99 4.08 6.39
C LEU A 177 32.78 3.00 5.64
N MET A 178 32.30 2.57 4.47
CA MET A 178 33.03 1.60 3.64
C MET A 178 34.34 2.17 3.10
N ALA A 179 34.34 3.43 2.64
CA ALA A 179 35.54 4.11 2.16
C ALA A 179 36.59 4.33 3.28
N GLU A 180 36.14 4.56 4.51
CA GLU A 180 36.98 4.72 5.71
C GLU A 180 37.45 3.37 6.29
N GLY A 181 37.05 2.23 5.69
CA GLY A 181 37.39 0.89 6.17
C GLY A 181 36.61 0.46 7.43
N GLN A 182 35.58 1.20 7.82
CA GLN A 182 34.72 0.95 8.98
C GLN A 182 33.56 0.00 8.64
N GLY A 183 33.87 -1.09 7.92
CA GLY A 183 32.87 -2.06 7.47
C GLY A 183 32.11 -2.74 8.62
N GLU A 184 32.76 -2.94 9.78
CA GLU A 184 32.11 -3.50 10.97
C GLU A 184 31.00 -2.58 11.52
N VAL A 185 31.22 -1.26 11.48
CA VAL A 185 30.21 -0.26 11.90
C VAL A 185 29.05 -0.26 10.90
N ALA A 186 29.34 -0.30 9.59
CA ALA A 186 28.31 -0.40 8.58
C ALA A 186 27.48 -1.68 8.74
N ALA A 187 28.11 -2.82 8.99
CA ALA A 187 27.41 -4.09 9.23
C ALA A 187 26.53 -4.02 10.49
N ALA A 188 27.03 -3.45 11.59
CA ALA A 188 26.26 -3.28 12.83
C ALA A 188 25.06 -2.32 12.66
N LEU A 189 25.20 -1.28 11.83
CA LEU A 189 24.06 -0.41 11.47
C LEU A 189 23.02 -1.18 10.65
N LEU A 190 23.44 -1.97 9.67
CA LEU A 190 22.54 -2.77 8.82
C LEU A 190 21.85 -3.90 9.59
N SER A 191 22.46 -4.42 10.66
CA SER A 191 21.82 -5.39 11.55
C SER A 191 20.85 -4.74 12.54
N GLY A 192 20.73 -3.41 12.56
CA GLY A 192 19.87 -2.69 13.48
C GLY A 192 20.41 -2.66 14.92
N ASP A 193 21.73 -2.54 15.12
CA ASP A 193 22.26 -2.31 16.46
C ASP A 193 22.01 -0.85 16.90
N GLU A 194 21.09 -0.67 17.85
CA GLU A 194 20.70 0.66 18.36
C GLU A 194 21.89 1.41 18.98
N LYS A 195 22.77 0.71 19.71
CA LYS A 195 23.92 1.35 20.37
C LYS A 195 24.89 1.93 19.35
N THR A 196 25.18 1.17 18.30
CA THR A 196 26.01 1.62 17.19
C THR A 196 25.36 2.79 16.46
N PHE A 197 24.04 2.74 16.23
CA PHE A 197 23.33 3.87 15.60
C PHE A 197 23.41 5.15 16.44
N VAL A 198 23.19 5.07 17.75
CA VAL A 198 23.25 6.24 18.64
C VAL A 198 24.67 6.82 18.69
N ALA A 199 25.69 5.98 18.79
CA ALA A 199 27.09 6.41 18.75
C ALA A 199 27.43 7.07 17.39
N PHE A 200 27.05 6.41 16.29
CA PHE A 200 27.28 6.92 14.94
C PHE A 200 26.58 8.27 14.72
N ARG A 201 25.32 8.42 15.14
CA ARG A 201 24.58 9.69 15.04
C ARG A 201 25.24 10.82 15.83
N ALA A 202 25.87 10.52 16.96
CA ALA A 202 26.59 11.51 17.76
C ALA A 202 27.88 11.99 17.08
N GLU A 203 28.43 11.22 16.15
CA GLU A 203 29.67 11.52 15.44
C GLU A 203 29.40 12.09 14.03
N ALA A 204 28.40 11.56 13.32
CA ALA A 204 28.02 11.90 11.96
C ALA A 204 27.42 13.32 11.85
N PRO A 205 28.14 14.32 11.29
CA PRO A 205 27.59 15.67 11.11
C PRO A 205 26.35 15.71 10.22
N GLU A 206 26.22 14.78 9.27
CA GLU A 206 25.11 14.69 8.32
C GLU A 206 23.78 14.35 9.02
N LEU A 207 23.82 13.55 10.09
CA LEU A 207 22.65 13.16 10.87
C LEU A 207 22.32 14.11 12.02
N LYS A 208 23.28 14.95 12.44
CA LYS A 208 23.07 15.95 13.51
C LYS A 208 22.06 17.03 13.10
N HIS A 209 22.00 17.36 11.82
CA HIS A 209 21.09 18.37 11.30
C HIS A 209 19.65 17.85 11.07
N LEU A 210 19.43 16.54 11.22
CA LEU A 210 18.14 15.88 11.04
C LEU A 210 17.58 15.40 12.39
N PRO A 211 16.78 16.21 13.10
CA PRO A 211 16.18 15.81 14.37
C PRO A 211 15.26 14.58 14.22
N VAL A 212 14.61 14.44 13.06
CA VAL A 212 13.71 13.33 12.69
C VAL A 212 14.42 11.99 12.50
N ALA A 213 15.74 11.97 12.24
CA ALA A 213 16.53 10.76 12.02
C ALA A 213 16.83 10.01 13.33
N THR A 214 15.78 9.63 14.05
CA THR A 214 15.85 8.77 15.24
C THR A 214 16.13 7.32 14.85
N TYR A 215 16.53 6.49 15.82
CA TYR A 215 16.72 5.06 15.57
C TYR A 215 15.43 4.38 15.09
N GLN A 216 14.29 4.71 15.71
CA GLN A 216 12.99 4.19 15.28
C GLN A 216 12.64 4.59 13.84
N TRP A 217 12.97 5.83 13.45
CA TRP A 217 12.82 6.29 12.08
C TRP A 217 13.73 5.50 11.13
N PHE A 218 14.98 5.26 11.52
CA PHE A 218 15.95 4.49 10.72
C PHE A 218 15.50 3.04 10.51
N CYS A 219 14.98 2.37 11.54
CA CYS A 219 14.42 1.02 11.37
C CYS A 219 13.26 1.04 10.36
N LYS A 220 12.27 1.89 10.60
CA LYS A 220 11.02 1.90 9.82
C LYS A 220 11.21 2.31 8.36
N ASN A 221 12.06 3.31 8.11
CA ASN A 221 12.17 3.93 6.79
C ASN A 221 13.41 3.49 6.02
N TYR A 222 14.43 2.94 6.70
CA TYR A 222 15.63 2.43 6.03
C TYR A 222 15.70 0.90 6.08
N LEU A 223 15.80 0.31 7.28
CA LEU A 223 16.03 -1.13 7.44
C LEU A 223 14.87 -1.97 6.88
N ASP A 224 13.63 -1.58 7.19
CA ASP A 224 12.43 -2.33 6.81
C ASP A 224 12.06 -2.19 5.32
N ARG A 225 12.78 -1.37 4.55
CA ARG A 225 12.43 -1.01 3.15
C ARG A 225 13.42 -1.51 2.11
N TYR A 226 14.15 -2.59 2.40
CA TYR A 226 15.13 -3.23 1.51
C TYR A 226 16.30 -2.34 1.04
N TYR A 227 16.45 -1.12 1.58
CA TYR A 227 17.64 -0.29 1.36
C TYR A 227 18.94 -0.96 1.84
N PRO A 228 18.95 -1.78 2.91
CA PRO A 228 20.09 -2.63 3.23
C PRO A 228 20.51 -3.56 2.07
N VAL A 229 19.55 -4.17 1.38
CA VAL A 229 19.80 -5.04 0.23
C VAL A 229 20.43 -4.26 -0.90
N ARG A 230 19.89 -3.07 -1.19
CA ARG A 230 20.46 -2.16 -2.18
C ARG A 230 21.93 -1.83 -1.87
N PHE A 231 22.21 -1.47 -0.62
CA PHE A 231 23.56 -1.17 -0.18
C PHE A 231 24.48 -2.39 -0.32
N MET A 232 24.05 -3.57 0.13
CA MET A 232 24.86 -4.80 0.02
C MET A 232 25.18 -5.16 -1.43
N ILE A 233 24.24 -4.98 -2.35
CA ILE A 233 24.47 -5.19 -3.79
C ILE A 233 25.53 -4.21 -4.32
N ARG A 234 25.41 -2.90 -4.01
CA ARG A 234 26.40 -1.88 -4.41
C ARG A 234 27.78 -2.12 -3.81
N ALA A 235 27.85 -2.46 -2.52
CA ALA A 235 29.09 -2.77 -1.81
C ALA A 235 29.83 -3.97 -2.42
N ASN A 236 29.10 -4.85 -3.12
CA ASN A 236 29.63 -5.99 -3.86
C ASN A 236 30.01 -5.68 -5.32
N GLY A 237 30.04 -4.40 -5.71
CA GLY A 237 30.49 -3.94 -7.04
C GLY A 237 29.42 -4.04 -8.14
N VAL A 238 28.17 -4.29 -7.78
CA VAL A 238 27.06 -4.35 -8.75
C VAL A 238 26.44 -2.96 -8.90
N THR A 239 26.29 -2.52 -10.15
CA THR A 239 25.59 -1.26 -10.48
C THR A 239 24.08 -1.49 -10.55
N LEU A 240 23.32 -0.63 -9.87
CA LEU A 240 21.86 -0.62 -9.83
C LEU A 240 21.32 0.61 -10.54
#